data_AF-A0A7Y5QEW7-F1
#
_entry.id   AF-A0A7Y5QEW7-F1
#
_cell.length_a   1.000
_cell.length_b   1.000
_cell.length_c   1.000
_cell.angle_alpha   90.00
_cell.angle_beta   90.00
_cell.angle_gamma   90.00
#
_symmetry.space_group_name_H-M   'P 1'
#
loop_
_entity.id
_entity.type
_entity.pdbx_description
1 polymer ?
#
loop_
_entity_poly.entity_id
_entity_poly.type
_entity_poly.pdbx_seq_one_letter_code
_entity_poly.pdbx_strand_id
1 'polypeptide(L)'
;MSSKGKEYPQRLSVQVTDAMDDRLEQVARGRDEAKSEVVRAALRAFLDEQEDVIGSRKHFTKAFGRRIDHVEQLVSIGLWLNLQTLHLLYERLRKEQIEPGDLFVDLIDDGAEFREVVNDLLETAAARKTKPPA
;
A
#
# COMPACT_ATOMS: atom_id res chain seq x y z
N MET A 1 -11.04 6.96 -35.63
CA MET A 1 -9.88 6.94 -36.56
C MET A 1 -9.66 5.50 -37.00
N SER A 2 -9.96 5.20 -38.26
CA SER A 2 -10.02 3.84 -38.80
C SER A 2 -8.63 3.19 -38.86
N SER A 3 -8.49 2.00 -38.26
CA SER A 3 -7.26 1.22 -38.11
C SER A 3 -6.82 0.48 -39.39
N LYS A 4 -7.21 0.98 -40.58
CA LYS A 4 -6.93 0.31 -41.87
C LYS A 4 -5.42 0.23 -42.11
N GLY A 5 -4.81 -0.92 -41.81
CA GLY A 5 -3.41 -1.24 -42.08
C GLY A 5 -2.57 -1.69 -40.89
N LYS A 6 -3.12 -1.82 -39.68
CA LYS A 6 -2.35 -2.36 -38.54
C LYS A 6 -2.38 -3.90 -38.51
N GLU A 7 -1.20 -4.50 -38.53
CA GLU A 7 -1.03 -5.93 -38.34
C GLU A 7 -1.17 -6.28 -36.84
N TYR A 8 -1.96 -7.30 -36.52
CA TYR A 8 -2.20 -7.75 -35.15
C TYR A 8 -1.46 -9.09 -34.91
N PRO A 9 -0.25 -9.08 -34.32
CA PRO A 9 0.63 -10.25 -34.27
C PRO A 9 0.19 -11.33 -33.28
N GLN A 10 -0.70 -11.01 -32.34
CA GLN A 10 -1.18 -11.93 -31.31
C GLN A 10 -2.65 -12.25 -31.49
N ARG A 11 -2.99 -13.55 -31.41
CA ARG A 11 -4.38 -14.04 -31.47
C ARG A 11 -4.89 -14.30 -30.05
N LEU A 12 -5.94 -13.59 -29.66
CA LEU A 12 -6.72 -13.86 -28.45
C LEU A 12 -8.03 -14.55 -28.85
N SER A 13 -8.36 -15.67 -28.21
CA SER A 13 -9.65 -16.36 -28.40
C SER A 13 -10.36 -16.43 -27.05
N VAL A 14 -11.62 -16.01 -27.02
CA VAL A 14 -12.43 -15.94 -25.79
C VAL A 14 -13.80 -16.52 -26.08
N GLN A 15 -14.33 -17.30 -25.14
CA GLN A 15 -15.72 -17.77 -25.19
C GLN A 15 -16.64 -16.66 -24.67
N VAL A 16 -17.71 -16.39 -25.41
CA VAL A 16 -18.73 -15.41 -25.03
C VAL A 16 -20.09 -16.10 -24.99
N THR A 17 -21.01 -15.54 -24.21
CA THR A 17 -22.40 -16.03 -24.21
C THR A 17 -23.12 -15.56 -25.48
N ASP A 18 -24.18 -16.25 -25.87
CA ASP A 18 -24.99 -15.89 -27.05
C ASP A 18 -25.51 -14.44 -26.94
N ALA A 19 -25.99 -14.06 -25.76
CA ALA A 19 -26.44 -12.69 -25.48
C ALA A 19 -25.34 -11.63 -25.64
N MET A 20 -24.06 -11.99 -25.45
CA MET A 20 -22.94 -11.08 -25.69
C MET A 20 -22.62 -10.99 -27.18
N ASP A 21 -22.68 -12.10 -27.93
CA ASP A 21 -22.44 -12.08 -29.38
C ASP A 21 -23.52 -11.26 -30.11
N ASP A 22 -24.78 -11.41 -29.72
CA ASP A 22 -25.90 -10.62 -30.26
C ASP A 22 -25.69 -9.11 -30.05
N ARG A 23 -25.25 -8.72 -28.85
CA ARG A 23 -24.94 -7.32 -28.53
C ARG A 23 -23.74 -6.81 -29.33
N LEU A 24 -22.68 -7.62 -29.47
CA LEU A 24 -21.53 -7.27 -30.29
C LEU A 24 -21.93 -7.08 -31.75
N GLU A 25 -22.83 -7.91 -32.26
CA GLU A 25 -23.36 -7.80 -33.61
C GLU A 25 -24.17 -6.54 -33.82
N GLN A 26 -25.04 -6.20 -32.87
CA GLN A 26 -25.83 -4.98 -32.91
C GLN A 26 -24.94 -3.73 -32.95
N VAL A 27 -23.87 -3.71 -32.13
CA VAL A 27 -22.90 -2.60 -32.11
C VAL A 27 -22.08 -2.55 -33.41
N ALA A 28 -21.67 -3.69 -33.94
CA ALA A 28 -20.95 -3.79 -35.21
C ALA A 28 -21.79 -3.23 -36.37
N ARG A 29 -23.07 -3.62 -36.46
CA ARG A 29 -24.02 -3.11 -37.45
C ARG A 29 -24.25 -1.60 -37.31
N GLY A 30 -24.35 -1.09 -36.09
CA GLY A 30 -24.54 0.34 -35.84
C GLY A 30 -23.34 1.21 -36.20
N ARG A 31 -22.12 0.63 -36.25
CA ARG A 31 -20.87 1.33 -36.56
C ARG A 31 -20.34 1.06 -37.97
N ASP A 32 -20.99 0.17 -38.72
CA ASP A 32 -20.52 -0.33 -40.02
C ASP A 32 -19.07 -0.87 -39.97
N GLU A 33 -18.73 -1.56 -38.88
CA GLU A 33 -17.40 -2.11 -38.64
C GLU A 33 -17.47 -3.62 -38.37
N ALA A 34 -16.37 -4.33 -38.64
CA ALA A 34 -16.29 -5.75 -38.30
C ALA A 34 -16.40 -5.97 -36.79
N LYS A 35 -17.06 -7.07 -36.36
CA LYS A 35 -17.16 -7.46 -34.93
C LYS A 35 -15.78 -7.43 -34.24
N SER A 36 -14.73 -7.84 -34.94
CA SER A 36 -13.35 -7.85 -34.42
C SER A 36 -12.78 -6.45 -34.16
N GLU A 37 -13.12 -5.43 -34.95
CA GLU A 37 -12.72 -4.04 -34.67
C GLU A 37 -13.45 -3.48 -33.45
N VAL A 38 -14.75 -3.80 -33.30
CA VAL A 38 -15.53 -3.40 -32.11
C VAL A 38 -14.93 -3.99 -30.84
N VAL A 39 -14.61 -5.30 -30.85
CA VAL A 39 -13.97 -5.97 -29.71
C VAL A 39 -12.59 -5.37 -29.43
N ARG A 40 -11.79 -5.07 -30.46
CA ARG A 40 -10.49 -4.41 -30.30
C ARG A 40 -10.61 -3.01 -29.68
N ALA A 41 -11.57 -2.23 -30.12
CA ALA A 41 -11.81 -0.88 -29.59
C ALA A 41 -12.26 -0.93 -28.13
N ALA A 42 -13.18 -1.85 -27.79
CA ALA A 42 -13.64 -2.06 -26.43
C ALA A 42 -12.51 -2.54 -25.50
N LEU A 43 -11.71 -3.50 -25.96
CA LEU A 43 -10.56 -4.00 -25.19
C LEU A 43 -9.51 -2.90 -24.96
N ARG A 44 -9.23 -2.06 -25.96
CA ARG A 44 -8.32 -0.92 -25.80
C ARG A 44 -8.85 0.08 -24.77
N ALA A 45 -10.12 0.47 -24.89
CA ALA A 45 -10.74 1.40 -23.93
C ALA A 45 -10.70 0.85 -22.50
N PHE A 46 -10.98 -0.44 -22.32
CA PHE A 46 -10.87 -1.08 -21.02
C PHE A 46 -9.43 -1.08 -20.48
N LEU A 47 -8.44 -1.41 -21.32
CA LEU A 47 -7.03 -1.39 -20.90
C LEU A 47 -6.55 0.02 -20.55
N ASP A 48 -6.93 1.02 -21.34
CA ASP A 48 -6.59 2.43 -21.10
C ASP A 48 -7.22 2.92 -19.76
N GLU A 49 -8.48 2.54 -19.48
CA GLU A 49 -9.14 2.83 -18.19
C GLU A 49 -8.46 2.14 -17.01
N GLN A 50 -8.00 0.89 -17.19
CA GLN A 50 -7.28 0.16 -16.15
C GLN A 50 -5.82 0.62 -15.98
N GLU A 51 -5.22 1.28 -16.98
CA GLU A 51 -3.83 1.76 -16.91
C GLU A 51 -3.64 2.78 -15.78
N ASP A 52 -4.61 3.67 -15.56
CA ASP A 52 -4.59 4.61 -14.44
C ASP A 52 -4.57 3.87 -13.08
N VAL A 53 -5.31 2.77 -12.96
CA VAL A 53 -5.35 1.95 -11.74
C VAL A 53 -4.07 1.15 -11.55
N ILE A 54 -3.52 0.57 -12.62
CA ILE A 54 -2.29 -0.23 -12.59
C ILE A 54 -1.06 0.67 -12.34
N GLY A 55 -0.99 1.81 -13.03
CA GLY A 55 0.04 2.83 -12.83
C GLY A 55 -0.02 3.38 -11.41
N SER A 56 -1.21 3.77 -10.93
CA SER A 56 -1.42 4.26 -9.56
C SER A 56 -1.00 3.23 -8.51
N ARG A 57 -1.38 1.94 -8.65
CA ARG A 57 -0.95 0.89 -7.72
C ARG A 57 0.57 0.72 -7.70
N LYS A 58 1.23 0.72 -8.85
CA LYS A 58 2.70 0.61 -8.93
C LYS A 58 3.40 1.81 -8.30
N HIS A 59 2.92 3.02 -8.56
CA HIS A 59 3.45 4.25 -7.97
C HIS A 59 3.17 4.35 -6.47
N PHE A 60 1.98 3.93 -6.03
CA PHE A 60 1.58 3.84 -4.63
C PHE A 60 2.46 2.86 -3.87
N THR A 61 2.62 1.62 -4.35
CA THR A 61 3.48 0.62 -3.71
C THR A 61 4.93 1.11 -3.60
N LYS A 62 5.46 1.77 -4.64
CA LYS A 62 6.81 2.34 -4.63
C LYS A 62 6.96 3.54 -3.69
N ALA A 63 5.94 4.40 -3.57
CA ALA A 63 5.95 5.53 -2.64
C ALA A 63 5.77 5.07 -1.19
N PHE A 64 4.90 4.10 -0.97
CA PHE A 64 4.64 3.47 0.32
C PHE A 64 5.87 2.73 0.85
N GLY A 65 6.52 1.91 0.01
CA GLY A 65 7.76 1.22 0.37
C GLY A 65 8.84 2.20 0.84
N ARG A 66 9.15 3.23 0.02
CA ARG A 66 10.13 4.27 0.40
C ARG A 66 9.80 4.97 1.71
N ARG A 67 8.52 5.19 2.01
CA ARG A 67 8.10 5.84 3.26
C ARG A 67 8.25 4.91 4.45
N ILE A 68 7.90 3.63 4.31
CA ILE A 68 8.12 2.63 5.35
C ILE A 68 9.60 2.48 5.64
N ASP A 69 10.44 2.32 4.60
CA ASP A 69 11.90 2.19 4.75
C ASP A 69 12.49 3.38 5.53
N HIS A 70 12.01 4.60 5.24
CA HIS A 70 12.46 5.80 5.94
C HIS A 70 12.01 5.84 7.41
N VAL A 71 10.76 5.44 7.70
CA VAL A 71 10.26 5.35 9.07
C VAL A 71 11.00 4.27 9.86
N GLU A 72 11.26 3.11 9.25
CA GLU A 72 12.03 2.02 9.86
C GLU A 72 13.45 2.47 10.20
N GLN A 73 14.10 3.22 9.30
CA GLN A 73 15.42 3.79 9.55
C GLN A 73 15.41 4.78 10.72
N LEU A 74 14.41 5.67 10.78
CA LEU A 74 14.28 6.64 11.87
C LEU A 74 14.02 5.95 13.21
N VAL A 75 13.16 4.94 13.24
CA VAL A 75 12.87 4.15 14.45
C VAL A 75 14.13 3.41 14.90
N SER A 76 14.87 2.79 13.98
CA SER A 76 16.12 2.09 14.29
C SER A 76 17.17 3.02 14.88
N ILE A 77 17.35 4.22 14.29
CA ILE A 77 18.26 5.25 14.82
C ILE A 77 17.79 5.72 16.21
N GLY A 78 16.49 5.97 16.38
CA GLY A 78 15.92 6.40 17.65
C GLY A 78 16.11 5.38 18.77
N LEU A 79 15.88 4.09 18.48
CA LEU A 79 16.11 3.00 19.42
C LEU A 79 17.60 2.87 19.78
N TRP A 80 18.49 2.95 18.79
CA TRP A 80 19.93 2.92 19.02
C TRP A 80 20.39 4.05 19.94
N LEU A 81 19.93 5.28 19.68
CA LEU A 81 20.27 6.43 20.51
C LEU A 81 19.72 6.33 21.93
N ASN A 82 18.49 5.81 22.10
CA ASN A 82 17.91 5.57 23.41
C ASN A 82 18.73 4.54 24.18
N LEU A 83 19.08 3.41 23.55
CA LEU A 83 19.90 2.38 24.16
C LEU A 83 21.28 2.93 24.58
N GLN A 84 21.96 3.67 23.71
CA GLN A 84 23.26 4.27 24.07
C GLN A 84 23.14 5.26 25.23
N THR A 85 22.07 6.06 25.24
CA THR A 85 21.83 7.02 26.32
C THR A 85 21.57 6.29 27.63
N LEU A 86 20.77 5.24 27.61
CA LEU A 86 20.43 4.44 28.77
C LEU A 86 21.66 3.70 29.31
N HIS A 87 22.47 3.11 28.43
CA HIS A 87 23.76 2.51 28.78
C HIS A 87 24.71 3.52 29.46
N LEU A 88 24.90 4.70 28.87
CA LEU A 88 25.75 5.76 29.44
C LEU A 88 25.22 6.25 30.79
N LEU A 89 23.90 6.38 30.95
CA LEU A 89 23.29 6.78 32.22
C LEU A 89 23.48 5.71 33.29
N TYR A 90 23.30 4.43 32.96
CA TYR A 90 23.51 3.32 33.89
C TYR A 90 24.97 3.22 34.34
N GLU A 91 25.93 3.30 33.43
CA GLU A 91 27.36 3.28 33.78
C GLU A 91 27.76 4.46 34.67
N ARG A 92 27.26 5.66 34.36
CA ARG A 92 27.57 6.89 35.10
C ARG A 92 26.91 6.94 36.47
N LEU A 93 25.68 6.42 36.60
CA LEU A 93 24.87 6.55 37.81
C LEU A 93 25.14 5.39 38.80
N ARG A 94 25.32 4.15 38.31
CA ARG A 94 25.51 2.97 39.17
C ARG A 94 26.94 2.51 39.35
N LYS A 95 27.91 2.98 38.54
CA LYS A 95 29.33 2.57 38.59
C LYS A 95 29.57 1.04 38.53
N GLU A 96 28.60 0.28 38.02
CA GLU A 96 28.72 -1.15 37.77
C GLU A 96 28.67 -1.38 36.25
N GLN A 97 29.57 -2.23 35.73
CA GLN A 97 29.53 -2.63 34.32
C GLN A 97 28.41 -3.64 34.14
N ILE A 98 27.27 -3.18 33.62
CA ILE A 98 26.14 -4.04 33.25
C ILE A 98 26.38 -4.50 31.80
N GLU A 99 26.21 -5.80 31.54
CA GLU A 99 26.31 -6.29 30.17
C GLU A 99 25.18 -5.69 29.30
N PRO A 100 25.47 -5.30 28.06
CA PRO A 100 24.47 -4.70 27.16
C PRO A 100 23.22 -5.57 26.96
N GLY A 101 23.33 -6.89 27.12
CA GLY A 101 22.24 -7.86 26.97
C GLY A 101 21.11 -7.67 27.98
N ASP A 102 21.41 -7.40 29.25
CA ASP A 102 20.39 -7.22 30.28
C ASP A 102 19.63 -5.90 30.08
N LEU A 103 20.35 -4.86 29.64
CA LEU A 103 19.76 -3.57 29.27
C LEU A 103 18.78 -3.67 28.08
N PHE A 104 19.02 -4.60 27.14
CA PHE A 104 18.10 -4.84 26.04
C PHE A 104 16.79 -5.49 26.52
N VAL A 105 16.86 -6.42 27.47
CA VAL A 105 15.68 -7.08 28.03
C VAL A 105 14.84 -6.06 28.79
N ASP A 106 15.47 -5.27 29.66
CA ASP A 106 14.80 -4.19 30.40
C ASP A 106 14.18 -3.16 29.45
N LEU A 107 14.86 -2.78 28.36
CA LEU A 107 14.31 -1.84 27.37
C LEU A 107 13.11 -2.43 26.60
N ILE A 108 13.10 -3.74 26.35
CA ILE A 108 11.98 -4.43 25.70
C ILE A 108 10.79 -4.51 26.64
N ASP A 109 11.02 -4.81 27.92
CA ASP A 109 9.98 -4.90 28.94
C ASP A 109 9.39 -3.51 29.25
N ASP A 110 10.23 -2.49 29.44
CA ASP A 110 9.80 -1.08 29.58
C ASP A 110 9.04 -0.59 28.33
N GLY A 111 9.50 -1.01 27.15
CA GLY A 111 8.83 -0.71 25.88
C GLY A 111 7.45 -1.38 25.77
N ALA A 112 7.28 -2.58 26.35
CA ALA A 112 6.01 -3.29 26.41
C ALA A 112 5.04 -2.61 27.39
N GLU A 113 5.52 -2.15 28.55
CA GLU A 113 4.70 -1.36 29.50
C GLU A 113 4.31 0.00 28.91
N PHE A 114 5.22 0.68 28.21
CA PHE A 114 4.93 1.94 27.54
C PHE A 114 3.80 1.80 26.50
N ARG A 115 3.68 0.62 25.86
CA ARG A 115 2.59 0.33 24.93
C ARG A 115 1.22 0.35 25.62
N GLU A 116 1.12 -0.17 26.85
CA GLU A 116 -0.12 -0.15 27.63
C GLU A 116 -0.49 1.29 28.00
N VAL A 117 0.47 2.09 28.46
CA VAL A 117 0.26 3.51 28.78
C VAL A 117 -0.17 4.34 27.57
N VAL A 118 0.43 4.08 26.40
CA VAL A 118 0.04 4.75 25.14
C VAL A 118 -1.36 4.33 24.70
N ASN A 119 -1.73 3.06 24.85
CA ASN A 119 -3.10 2.60 24.58
C ASN A 119 -4.11 3.28 25.49
N ASP A 120 -3.86 3.35 26.79
CA ASP A 120 -4.74 4.03 27.75
C ASP A 120 -4.89 5.52 27.43
N LEU A 121 -3.81 6.18 27.02
CA LEU A 121 -3.84 7.58 26.56
C LEU A 121 -4.64 7.75 25.26
N LEU A 122 -4.51 6.83 24.30
CA LEU A 122 -5.26 6.83 23.06
C LEU A 122 -6.75 6.57 23.30
N GLU A 123 -7.10 5.64 24.19
CA GLU A 123 -8.48 5.36 24.59
C GLU A 123 -9.09 6.57 25.32
N THR A 124 -8.34 7.19 26.22
CA THR A 124 -8.78 8.42 26.91
C THR A 124 -8.97 9.58 25.93
N ALA A 125 -8.09 9.74 24.94
CA ALA A 125 -8.20 10.77 23.92
C ALA A 125 -9.35 10.51 22.94
N ALA A 126 -9.60 9.24 22.57
CA ALA A 126 -10.74 8.83 21.75
C ALA A 126 -12.06 9.04 22.49
N ALA A 127 -12.14 8.71 23.78
CA ALA A 127 -13.31 8.92 24.63
C ALA A 127 -13.62 10.42 24.85
N ARG A 128 -12.62 11.30 24.80
CA ARG A 128 -12.83 12.76 24.83
C ARG A 128 -13.43 13.32 23.55
N LYS A 129 -13.19 12.68 22.39
CA LYS A 129 -13.79 13.09 21.11
C LYS A 129 -15.24 12.61 20.92
N THR A 130 -15.71 11.65 21.71
CA THR A 130 -17.06 11.07 21.58
C THR A 130 -18.10 11.68 22.52
N LYS A 131 -17.75 12.61 23.42
CA LYS A 131 -18.75 13.40 24.16
C LYS A 131 -19.27 14.54 23.26
N PRO A 132 -20.56 14.56 22.88
CA PRO A 132 -21.13 15.68 22.14
C PRO A 132 -21.12 16.93 23.03
N PRO A 133 -20.88 18.13 22.47
CA PRO A 133 -21.06 19.37 23.21
C PRO A 133 -22.55 19.50 23.57
N ALA A 134 -22.82 19.65 24.86
CA ALA A 134 -24.12 20.03 25.40
C ALA A 134 -24.36 21.54 25.19
#